data_AF-A0A9P5WWT5-F1
#
_entry.id   AF-A0A9P5WWT5-F1
#
_cell.length_a   1.000
_cell.length_b   1.000
_cell.length_c   1.000
_cell.angle_alpha   90.00
_cell.angle_beta   90.00
_cell.angle_gamma   90.00
#
_symmetry.space_group_name_H-M   'P 1'
#
loop_
_entity.id
_entity.type
_entity.pdbx_description
1 polymer ?
#
loop_
_entity_poly.entity_id
_entity_poly.type
_entity_poly.pdbx_seq_one_letter_code
_entity_poly.pdbx_strand_id
1 'polypeptide(L)'
;TRSASLDSDRIRVTRTEEIVRPCGAIRTSRGLVKGIEQLAKYGLLFVTGVPNKETSDEKCELRRLAERFGEIRPTLYGCLWDVLHASDLINSFFLGQELRDYIIRFTVKLDPSGTGLLDLEWPKYTTGNPSQLVFLDGLIPPVIGKDAYRQPQMDFLTQLTLQVPV
;
A
#
# COMPACT_ATOMS: atom_id res chain seq x y z
N THR A 1 16.71 33.49 26.83
CA THR A 1 16.24 32.18 27.33
C THR A 1 16.07 31.28 26.14
N ARG A 2 16.92 30.26 26.00
CA ARG A 2 17.10 29.46 24.78
C ARG A 2 16.02 28.36 24.77
N SER A 3 14.99 28.53 23.95
CA SER A 3 13.98 27.48 23.72
C SER A 3 14.55 26.43 22.79
N ALA A 4 14.71 25.22 23.32
CA ALA A 4 15.09 24.03 22.58
C ALA A 4 14.02 23.72 21.52
N SER A 5 14.40 23.76 20.24
CA SER A 5 13.61 23.14 19.19
C SER A 5 13.78 21.63 19.33
N LEU A 6 12.67 20.95 19.62
CA LEU A 6 12.55 19.51 19.53
C LEU A 6 12.87 19.09 18.09
N ASP A 7 14.09 18.57 17.89
CA ASP A 7 14.54 17.99 16.64
C ASP A 7 13.78 16.68 16.47
N SER A 8 12.72 16.74 15.65
CA SER A 8 12.01 15.56 15.19
C SER A 8 12.92 14.85 14.22
N ASP A 9 13.67 13.89 14.75
CA ASP A 9 14.53 12.95 14.07
C ASP A 9 13.66 12.00 13.21
N ARG A 10 12.98 12.59 12.21
CA ARG A 10 12.43 11.87 11.08
C ARG A 10 13.63 11.60 10.19
N ILE A 11 13.98 10.32 10.06
CA ILE A 11 14.82 9.81 8.98
C ILE A 11 14.13 10.18 7.66
N ARG A 12 14.35 11.41 7.20
CA ARG A 12 14.15 11.79 5.82
C ARG A 12 15.31 11.15 5.10
N VAL A 13 15.03 10.11 4.32
CA VAL A 13 15.94 9.67 3.26
C VAL A 13 15.93 10.79 2.21
N THR A 14 16.60 11.89 2.55
CA THR A 14 16.98 12.93 1.60
C THR A 14 17.76 12.19 0.53
N ARG A 15 17.37 12.36 -0.73
CA ARG A 15 17.94 11.73 -1.93
C ARG A 15 19.46 11.93 -1.98
N THR A 16 20.20 11.17 -1.20
CA THR A 16 21.64 11.07 -1.31
C THR A 16 21.86 10.21 -2.54
N GLU A 17 22.43 10.80 -3.59
CA GLU A 17 22.84 10.12 -4.82
C GLU A 17 23.74 8.88 -4.57
N GLU A 18 24.17 8.71 -3.33
CA GLU A 18 24.93 7.57 -2.85
C GLU A 18 24.11 6.27 -2.81
N ILE A 19 22.83 6.26 -2.39
CA ILE A 19 22.04 5.01 -2.22
C ILE A 19 21.33 4.55 -3.49
N VAL A 20 21.29 5.40 -4.52
CA VAL A 20 20.62 5.14 -5.79
C VAL A 20 21.66 4.77 -6.84
N ARG A 21 21.52 3.61 -7.48
CA ARG A 21 22.44 3.12 -8.52
C ARG A 21 21.69 2.76 -9.80
N PRO A 22 22.16 3.17 -10.98
CA PRO A 22 21.55 2.73 -12.23
C PRO A 22 21.86 1.25 -12.48
N CYS A 23 20.89 0.52 -13.04
CA CYS A 23 21.00 -0.91 -13.36
C CYS A 23 22.23 -1.21 -14.23
N GLY A 24 22.53 -0.34 -15.18
CA GLY A 24 23.73 -0.45 -16.02
C GLY A 24 25.05 -0.46 -15.23
N ALA A 25 25.16 0.29 -14.13
CA ALA A 25 26.35 0.28 -13.29
C ALA A 25 26.48 -1.03 -12.51
N ILE A 26 25.37 -1.55 -11.97
CA ILE A 26 25.34 -2.80 -11.21
C ILE A 26 25.77 -3.98 -12.08
N ARG A 27 25.42 -3.99 -13.38
CA ARG A 27 25.83 -5.04 -14.33
C ARG A 27 27.35 -5.25 -14.42
N THR A 28 28.15 -4.26 -14.03
CA THR A 28 29.61 -4.40 -13.94
C THR A 28 30.04 -4.99 -12.60
N SER A 29 31.13 -5.77 -12.55
CA SER A 29 31.62 -6.35 -11.28
C SER A 29 31.96 -5.28 -10.24
N ARG A 30 32.52 -4.15 -10.67
CA ARG A 30 32.84 -3.01 -9.78
C ARG A 30 31.58 -2.37 -9.20
N GLY A 31 30.53 -2.19 -10.01
CA GLY A 31 29.27 -1.64 -9.53
C GLY A 31 28.52 -2.61 -8.63
N LEU A 32 28.61 -3.93 -8.87
CA LEU A 32 28.03 -4.95 -8.01
C LEU A 32 28.66 -4.94 -6.61
N VAL A 33 30.00 -4.93 -6.52
CA VAL A 33 30.71 -4.86 -5.22
C VAL A 33 30.29 -3.61 -4.44
N LYS A 34 30.27 -2.44 -5.09
CA LYS A 34 29.78 -1.20 -4.46
C LYS A 34 28.32 -1.30 -4.00
N GLY A 35 27.47 -1.98 -4.77
CA GLY A 35 26.08 -2.23 -4.38
C GLY A 35 25.97 -3.12 -3.15
N ILE A 36 26.77 -4.18 -3.08
CA ILE A 36 26.83 -5.10 -1.92
C ILE A 36 27.37 -4.37 -0.69
N GLU A 37 28.43 -3.57 -0.82
CA GLU A 37 28.97 -2.74 0.27
C GLU A 37 27.92 -1.77 0.81
N GLN A 38 27.13 -1.16 -0.06
CA GLN A 38 26.04 -0.26 0.33
C GLN A 38 24.90 -1.01 1.02
N LEU A 39 24.51 -2.17 0.49
CA LEU A 39 23.50 -3.01 1.12
C LEU A 39 23.96 -3.49 2.50
N ALA A 40 25.24 -3.83 2.67
CA ALA A 40 25.81 -4.21 3.97
C ALA A 40 25.89 -3.03 4.94
N LYS A 41 26.20 -1.81 4.46
CA LYS A 41 26.34 -0.62 5.30
C LYS A 41 25.00 -0.01 5.73
N TYR A 42 24.02 0.03 4.82
CA TYR A 42 22.77 0.76 5.01
C TYR A 42 21.52 -0.14 5.06
N GLY A 43 21.64 -1.43 4.72
CA GLY A 43 20.51 -2.36 4.67
C GLY A 43 19.56 -2.15 3.49
N LEU A 44 19.81 -1.15 2.63
CA LEU A 44 18.95 -0.79 1.50
C LEU A 44 19.78 -0.31 0.31
N LEU A 45 19.31 -0.63 -0.89
CA LEU A 45 19.90 -0.19 -2.16
C LEU A 45 18.76 0.10 -3.14
N PHE A 46 18.76 1.28 -3.76
CA PHE A 46 17.79 1.62 -4.79
C PHE A 46 18.40 1.44 -6.17
N VAL A 47 17.76 0.63 -7.02
CA VAL A 47 18.21 0.40 -8.40
C VAL A 47 17.26 1.08 -9.38
N THR A 48 17.80 1.94 -10.26
CA THR A 48 17.02 2.69 -11.26
C THR A 48 17.28 2.23 -12.68
N GLY A 49 16.33 2.45 -13.58
CA GLY A 49 16.46 2.08 -15.00
C GLY A 49 16.50 0.56 -15.24
N VAL A 50 15.82 -0.21 -14.39
CA VAL A 50 15.63 -1.65 -14.61
C VAL A 50 14.60 -1.83 -15.73
N PRO A 51 14.93 -2.56 -16.82
CA PRO A 51 13.98 -2.79 -17.90
C PRO A 51 12.78 -3.62 -17.41
N ASN A 52 11.57 -3.30 -17.87
CA ASN A 52 10.32 -3.92 -17.44
C ASN A 52 9.53 -4.57 -18.60
N LYS A 53 10.21 -4.90 -19.71
CA LYS A 53 9.57 -5.48 -20.90
C LYS A 53 9.11 -6.93 -20.69
N GLU A 54 9.88 -7.69 -19.93
CA GLU A 54 9.59 -9.08 -19.59
C GLU A 54 9.11 -9.16 -18.15
N THR A 55 7.89 -9.66 -17.93
CA THR A 55 7.26 -9.78 -16.61
C THR A 55 7.06 -11.23 -16.16
N SER A 56 7.38 -12.21 -17.01
CA SER A 56 7.32 -13.64 -16.63
C SER A 56 8.35 -13.97 -15.55
N ASP A 57 8.00 -14.90 -14.66
CA ASP A 57 8.89 -15.31 -13.56
C ASP A 57 10.26 -15.77 -14.08
N GLU A 58 10.33 -16.54 -15.17
CA GLU A 58 11.60 -17.10 -15.65
C GLU A 58 12.50 -16.07 -16.34
N LYS A 59 11.94 -15.02 -16.96
CA LYS A 59 12.69 -14.10 -17.84
C LYS A 59 12.74 -12.66 -17.36
N CYS A 60 12.07 -12.32 -16.26
CA CYS A 60 12.06 -10.96 -15.78
C CYS A 60 13.46 -10.48 -15.37
N GLU A 61 13.70 -9.18 -15.53
CA GLU A 61 14.97 -8.56 -15.15
C GLU A 61 15.19 -8.57 -13.62
N LEU A 62 14.13 -8.67 -12.83
CA LEU A 62 14.22 -8.78 -11.38
C LEU A 62 14.96 -10.05 -10.96
N ARG A 63 14.60 -11.20 -11.55
CA ARG A 63 15.29 -12.48 -11.33
C ARG A 63 16.77 -12.37 -11.67
N ARG A 64 17.08 -11.89 -12.88
CA ARG A 64 18.46 -11.72 -13.35
C ARG A 64 19.29 -10.79 -12.47
N LEU A 65 18.66 -9.73 -11.95
CA LEU A 65 19.31 -8.79 -11.04
C LEU A 65 19.57 -9.43 -9.68
N ALA A 66 18.55 -10.09 -9.11
CA ALA A 66 18.65 -10.76 -7.80
C ALA A 66 19.69 -11.88 -7.81
N GLU A 67 19.71 -12.72 -8.86
CA GLU A 67 20.69 -13.80 -9.05
C GLU A 67 22.15 -13.30 -9.09
N ARG A 68 22.39 -12.02 -9.41
CA ARG A 68 23.73 -11.42 -9.32
C ARG A 68 24.14 -11.06 -7.89
N PHE A 69 23.20 -10.82 -7.00
CA PHE A 69 23.47 -10.59 -5.58
C PHE A 69 23.54 -11.90 -4.80
N GLY A 70 22.83 -12.94 -5.25
CA GLY A 70 22.87 -14.28 -4.68
C GLY A 70 21.71 -15.14 -5.17
N GLU A 71 21.62 -16.36 -4.65
CA GLU A 71 20.54 -17.28 -5.01
C GLU A 71 19.21 -16.86 -4.38
N ILE A 72 18.16 -16.83 -5.19
CA ILE A 72 16.79 -16.60 -4.72
C ILE A 72 16.31 -17.87 -4.02
N ARG A 73 15.88 -17.75 -2.76
CA ARG A 73 15.31 -18.88 -2.03
C ARG A 73 13.86 -19.10 -2.47
N PRO A 74 13.50 -20.32 -2.92
CA PRO A 74 12.11 -20.62 -3.23
C PRO A 74 11.28 -20.59 -1.94
N THR A 75 10.10 -19.98 -2.03
CA THR A 75 9.11 -19.98 -0.95
C THR A 75 7.85 -20.71 -1.42
N LEU A 76 6.87 -20.86 -0.51
CA LEU A 76 5.56 -21.42 -0.86
C LEU A 76 4.89 -20.69 -2.05
N TYR A 77 5.17 -19.40 -2.21
CA TYR A 77 4.62 -18.55 -3.27
C TYR A 77 5.45 -18.61 -4.57
N GLY A 78 6.45 -19.48 -4.66
CA GLY A 78 7.41 -19.53 -5.75
C GLY A 78 8.67 -18.70 -5.47
N CYS A 79 9.42 -18.44 -6.53
CA CYS A 79 10.67 -17.67 -6.47
C CYS A 79 10.43 -16.15 -6.60
N LEU A 80 9.41 -15.76 -7.37
CA LEU A 80 8.90 -14.39 -7.45
C LEU A 80 7.37 -14.44 -7.40
N TRP A 81 6.75 -13.32 -7.06
CA TRP A 81 5.29 -13.19 -6.97
C TRP A 81 4.83 -11.87 -7.58
N ASP A 82 3.68 -11.89 -8.25
CA ASP A 82 3.03 -10.71 -8.82
C ASP A 82 2.24 -9.97 -7.76
N VAL A 83 2.50 -8.66 -7.61
CA VAL A 83 1.73 -7.77 -6.74
C VAL A 83 0.85 -6.87 -7.62
N LEU A 84 -0.40 -7.27 -7.80
CA LEU A 84 -1.39 -6.55 -8.61
C LEU A 84 -2.35 -5.76 -7.72
N HIS A 85 -2.35 -4.43 -7.84
CA HIS A 85 -3.31 -3.55 -7.17
C HIS A 85 -4.78 -3.71 -7.62
N ALA A 86 -5.03 -4.40 -8.75
CA ALA A 86 -6.39 -4.61 -9.25
C ALA A 86 -7.11 -5.82 -8.62
N SER A 87 -6.42 -6.61 -7.80
CA SER A 87 -7.00 -7.81 -7.17
C SER A 87 -8.19 -7.46 -6.26
N ASP A 88 -8.07 -6.40 -5.47
CA ASP A 88 -9.16 -5.87 -4.64
C ASP A 88 -10.39 -5.47 -5.47
N LEU A 89 -10.16 -4.86 -6.64
CA LEU A 89 -11.24 -4.43 -7.54
C LEU A 89 -11.93 -5.64 -8.20
N ILE A 90 -11.19 -6.67 -8.58
CA ILE A 90 -11.74 -7.90 -9.17
C ILE A 90 -12.60 -8.64 -8.16
N ASN A 91 -12.14 -8.75 -6.91
CA ASN A 91 -12.94 -9.36 -5.85
C ASN A 91 -14.20 -8.53 -5.55
N SER A 92 -14.07 -7.21 -5.42
CA SER A 92 -15.17 -6.33 -5.03
C SER A 92 -16.25 -6.15 -6.13
N PHE A 93 -15.86 -6.12 -7.41
CA PHE A 93 -16.78 -5.81 -8.52
C PHE A 93 -17.13 -6.98 -9.44
N PHE A 94 -16.25 -7.97 -9.60
CA PHE A 94 -16.41 -9.00 -10.64
C PHE A 94 -16.74 -10.38 -10.07
N LEU A 95 -15.95 -10.89 -9.12
CA LEU A 95 -16.09 -12.26 -8.61
C LEU A 95 -16.88 -12.36 -7.30
N GLY A 96 -16.82 -11.35 -6.42
CA GLY A 96 -17.57 -11.30 -5.17
C GLY A 96 -18.87 -10.50 -5.24
N GLN A 97 -18.99 -9.55 -6.19
CA GLN A 97 -20.14 -8.65 -6.39
C GLN A 97 -20.65 -7.88 -5.15
N GLU A 98 -20.01 -8.04 -3.99
CA GLU A 98 -20.54 -7.56 -2.72
C GLU A 98 -20.75 -6.06 -2.76
N LEU A 99 -19.72 -5.28 -3.12
CA LEU A 99 -19.84 -3.82 -3.22
C LEU A 99 -20.76 -3.36 -4.35
N ARG A 100 -20.74 -4.08 -5.48
CA ARG A 100 -21.54 -3.72 -6.67
C ARG A 100 -23.03 -3.66 -6.34
N ASP A 101 -23.52 -4.62 -5.56
CA ASP A 101 -24.94 -4.67 -5.19
C ASP A 101 -25.35 -3.51 -4.27
N TYR A 102 -24.51 -3.15 -3.28
CA TYR A 102 -24.76 -1.96 -2.44
C TYR A 102 -24.83 -0.68 -3.29
N ILE A 103 -23.95 -0.51 -4.28
CA ILE A 103 -23.94 0.67 -5.17
C ILE A 103 -25.19 0.71 -6.06
N ILE A 104 -25.55 -0.41 -6.67
CA ILE A 104 -26.74 -0.49 -7.54
C ILE A 104 -27.99 -0.17 -6.73
N ARG A 105 -28.16 -0.77 -5.55
CA ARG A 105 -29.32 -0.53 -4.67
C ARG A 105 -29.39 0.90 -4.18
N PHE A 106 -28.25 1.48 -3.77
CA PHE A 106 -28.17 2.89 -3.42
C PHE A 106 -28.63 3.79 -4.57
N THR A 107 -28.18 3.52 -5.80
CA THR A 107 -28.52 4.34 -6.97
C THR A 107 -30.00 4.23 -7.33
N VAL A 108 -30.61 3.06 -7.13
CA VAL A 108 -32.02 2.81 -7.51
C VAL A 108 -33.01 3.18 -6.40
N LYS A 109 -32.68 2.92 -5.14
CA LYS A 109 -33.59 3.02 -3.99
C LYS A 109 -33.17 4.03 -2.93
N LEU A 110 -31.97 4.60 -3.04
CA LEU A 110 -31.32 5.40 -1.99
C LEU A 110 -31.11 4.64 -0.67
N ASP A 111 -31.25 3.31 -0.70
CA ASP A 111 -30.99 2.39 0.39
C ASP A 111 -30.04 1.29 -0.12
N PRO A 112 -28.80 1.24 0.39
CA PRO A 112 -27.81 0.25 -0.04
C PRO A 112 -28.08 -1.14 0.57
N SER A 113 -28.89 -1.24 1.64
CA SER A 113 -29.16 -2.50 2.34
C SER A 113 -30.07 -3.43 1.53
N GLY A 114 -29.76 -4.73 1.56
CA GLY A 114 -30.54 -5.77 0.89
C GLY A 114 -31.28 -6.69 1.84
N THR A 115 -32.01 -7.64 1.27
CA THR A 115 -32.75 -8.69 1.99
C THR A 115 -32.17 -10.09 1.76
N GLY A 116 -30.99 -10.19 1.14
CA GLY A 116 -30.33 -11.45 0.81
C GLY A 116 -29.64 -12.11 2.02
N LEU A 117 -29.33 -13.39 1.89
CA LEU A 117 -28.75 -14.21 2.97
C LEU A 117 -27.34 -13.78 3.41
N LEU A 118 -26.60 -13.10 2.52
CA LEU A 118 -25.26 -12.58 2.74
C LEU A 118 -25.23 -11.04 2.80
N ASP A 119 -26.40 -10.40 2.69
CA ASP A 119 -26.50 -8.95 2.76
C ASP A 119 -26.40 -8.52 4.22
N LEU A 120 -25.29 -7.89 4.59
CA LEU A 120 -25.17 -7.22 5.88
C LEU A 120 -25.92 -5.90 5.82
N GLU A 121 -26.80 -5.65 6.78
CA GLU A 121 -27.48 -4.36 6.92
C GLU A 121 -26.45 -3.29 7.30
N TRP A 122 -26.34 -2.25 6.46
CA TRP A 122 -25.44 -1.15 6.74
C TRP A 122 -26.20 -0.06 7.52
N PRO A 123 -25.90 0.14 8.83
CA PRO A 123 -26.60 1.13 9.63
C PRO A 123 -26.41 2.54 9.07
N LYS A 124 -27.48 3.33 9.16
CA LYS A 124 -27.45 4.74 8.78
C LYS A 124 -26.39 5.47 9.60
N TYR A 125 -25.57 6.28 8.92
CA TYR A 125 -24.53 7.07 9.58
C TYR A 125 -25.11 8.02 10.63
N THR A 126 -24.54 8.00 11.84
CA THR A 126 -24.88 8.95 12.91
C THR A 126 -23.62 9.60 13.44
N THR A 127 -23.70 10.87 13.86
CA THR A 127 -22.56 11.61 14.43
C THR A 127 -22.12 11.07 15.79
N GLY A 128 -23.04 10.47 16.57
CA GLY A 128 -22.74 9.87 17.86
C GLY A 128 -22.14 8.47 17.78
N ASN A 129 -22.47 7.70 16.74
CA ASN A 129 -21.92 6.36 16.52
C ASN A 129 -21.63 6.15 15.02
N PRO A 130 -20.53 6.73 14.50
CA PRO A 130 -20.18 6.61 13.10
C PRO A 130 -19.74 5.16 12.81
N SER A 131 -20.46 4.52 11.89
CA SER A 131 -20.26 3.12 11.51
C SER A 131 -19.95 3.04 10.02
N GLN A 132 -19.01 2.17 9.65
CA GLN A 132 -18.62 1.90 8.27
C GLN A 132 -18.80 0.42 7.93
N LEU A 133 -19.18 0.15 6.69
CA LEU A 133 -19.15 -1.19 6.11
C LEU A 133 -17.74 -1.49 5.62
N VAL A 134 -17.17 -2.60 6.07
CA VAL A 134 -15.82 -3.04 5.70
C VAL A 134 -15.92 -4.31 4.88
N PHE A 135 -15.41 -4.25 3.65
CA PHE A 135 -15.24 -5.42 2.78
C PHE A 135 -13.89 -6.04 3.10
N LEU A 136 -13.88 -7.33 3.43
CA LEU A 136 -12.68 -8.09 3.77
C LEU A 136 -12.23 -8.90 2.55
N ASP A 137 -10.93 -9.06 2.38
CA ASP A 137 -10.41 -9.84 1.26
C ASP A 137 -10.76 -11.32 1.40
N GLY A 138 -11.19 -11.94 0.29
CA GLY A 138 -11.53 -13.35 0.19
C GLY A 138 -13.04 -13.63 0.29
N LEU A 139 -13.39 -14.87 0.65
CA LEU A 139 -14.79 -15.34 0.82
C LEU A 139 -15.32 -15.06 2.24
N ILE A 140 -14.94 -13.93 2.83
CA ILE A 140 -15.32 -13.54 4.19
C ILE A 140 -16.45 -12.50 4.09
N PRO A 141 -17.60 -12.70 4.77
CA PRO A 141 -18.68 -11.72 4.75
C PRO A 141 -18.21 -10.33 5.22
N PRO A 142 -18.79 -9.24 4.69
CA PRO A 142 -18.48 -7.90 5.13
C PRO A 142 -18.85 -7.70 6.61
N VAL A 143 -18.19 -6.76 7.27
CA VAL A 143 -18.39 -6.48 8.70
C VAL A 143 -18.65 -5.00 8.97
N ILE A 144 -19.38 -4.69 10.04
CA ILE A 144 -19.53 -3.30 10.51
C ILE A 144 -18.36 -2.93 11.42
N GLY A 145 -17.60 -1.93 11.01
CA GLY A 145 -16.53 -1.31 11.78
C GLY A 145 -16.93 0.06 12.32
N LYS A 146 -16.26 0.51 13.38
CA LYS A 146 -16.36 1.90 13.84
C LYS A 146 -15.56 2.81 12.92
N ASP A 147 -16.19 3.85 12.37
CA ASP A 147 -15.51 4.85 11.54
C ASP A 147 -14.81 5.88 12.45
N ALA A 148 -13.61 5.53 12.92
CA ALA A 148 -12.75 6.40 13.72
C ALA A 148 -11.44 6.81 12.99
N TYR A 149 -11.25 6.36 11.75
CA TYR A 149 -9.99 6.51 11.01
C TYR A 149 -9.60 7.98 10.77
N ARG A 150 -10.60 8.86 10.61
CA ARG A 150 -10.43 10.28 10.32
C ARG A 150 -10.50 11.17 11.55
N GLN A 151 -10.88 10.61 12.70
CA GLN A 151 -11.12 11.39 13.91
C GLN A 151 -9.88 12.23 14.33
N PRO A 152 -8.67 11.66 14.49
CA PRO A 152 -7.53 12.44 14.98
C PRO A 152 -7.05 13.51 13.98
N GLN A 153 -7.16 13.26 12.68
CA GLN A 153 -6.78 14.24 11.66
C GLN A 153 -7.79 15.39 11.58
N MET A 154 -9.09 15.09 11.69
CA MET A 154 -10.13 16.12 11.73
C MET A 154 -10.07 16.94 13.01
N ASP A 155 -9.78 16.32 14.15
CA ASP A 155 -9.55 17.02 15.42
C ASP A 155 -8.34 17.97 15.30
N PHE A 156 -7.26 17.51 14.68
CA PHE A 156 -6.10 18.35 14.41
C PHE A 156 -6.42 19.52 13.47
N LEU A 157 -7.10 19.26 12.35
CA LEU A 157 -7.50 20.31 11.41
C LEU A 157 -8.42 21.33 12.08
N THR A 158 -9.34 20.87 12.94
CA THR A 158 -10.23 21.73 13.72
C THR A 158 -9.44 22.60 14.72
N GLN A 159 -8.43 22.04 15.38
CA GLN A 159 -7.55 22.83 16.26
C GLN A 159 -6.75 23.86 15.46
N LEU A 160 -6.26 23.49 14.28
CA LEU A 160 -5.48 24.36 13.42
C LEU A 160 -6.30 25.55 12.91
N THR A 161 -7.55 25.33 12.49
CA THR A 161 -8.44 26.41 12.03
C THR A 161 -8.86 27.35 13.16
N LEU A 162 -8.87 26.89 14.41
CA LEU A 162 -9.08 27.74 15.59
C LEU A 162 -7.83 28.57 15.94
N GLN A 163 -6.63 28.06 15.66
CA GLN A 163 -5.37 28.77 15.93
C GLN A 163 -5.02 29.77 14.83
N VAL A 164 -5.37 29.47 13.58
CA VAL A 164 -5.07 30.30 12.41
C VAL A 164 -6.39 30.62 11.71
N PRO A 165 -7.00 31.79 12.01
CA PRO A 165 -8.19 32.23 11.30
C PRO A 165 -7.85 32.45 9.82
N VAL A 166 -8.81 32.09 8.95
CA VAL A 166 -8.74 32.27 7.49
C VAL A 166 -9.16 33.68 7.11
#